data_AF-A0A4P5W4Q6-F1
#
_entry.id   AF-A0A4P5W4Q6-F1
#
_cell.length_a   1.000
_cell.length_b   1.000
_cell.length_c   1.000
_cell.angle_alpha   90.00
_cell.angle_beta   90.00
_cell.angle_gamma   90.00
#
_symmetry.space_group_name_H-M   'P 1'
#
loop_
_entity.id
_entity.type
_entity.pdbx_description
1 polymer ?
#
loop_
_entity_poly.entity_id
_entity_poly.type
_entity_poly.pdbx_seq_one_letter_code
_entity_poly.pdbx_strand_id
1 'polypeptide(L)' 'MQWLNEQPNIESARIMVTIMEEFKPRTKRQPPVSIAGKAKTLGDIISPITAEEDWECLK' A
#
# COMPACT_ATOMS: atom_id res chain seq x y z
N MET A 1 -12.32 -9.41 -26.51
CA MET A 1 -11.45 -8.25 -26.77
C MET A 1 -12.32 -7.20 -27.44
N GLN A 2 -12.74 -6.18 -26.70
CA GLN A 2 -13.62 -5.13 -27.21
C GLN A 2 -12.78 -3.87 -27.36
N TRP A 3 -12.68 -3.36 -28.59
CA TRP A 3 -12.00 -2.10 -28.85
C TRP A 3 -12.87 -0.94 -28.33
N LEU A 4 -12.24 0.03 -27.66
CA LEU A 4 -12.94 1.22 -27.16
C LEU A 4 -13.39 2.14 -28.31
N ASN A 5 -12.75 2.03 -29.49
CA ASN A 5 -12.95 2.83 -30.70
C ASN A 5 -12.79 1.94 -31.95
N GLU A 6 -12.56 2.56 -33.12
CA GLU A 6 -12.33 1.87 -34.39
C GLU A 6 -11.12 0.93 -34.32
N GLN A 7 -11.26 -0.28 -34.89
CA GLN A 7 -10.21 -1.29 -34.89
C GLN A 7 -9.04 -0.81 -35.78
N PRO A 8 -7.83 -0.62 -35.24
CA PRO A 8 -6.70 -0.19 -36.06
C PRO A 8 -6.31 -1.30 -37.05
N ASN A 9 -5.78 -0.90 -38.21
CA ASN A 9 -5.21 -1.82 -39.18
C ASN A 9 -3.84 -2.31 -38.66
N ILE A 10 -3.81 -3.51 -38.06
CA ILE A 10 -2.64 -4.02 -37.33
C ILE A 10 -1.98 -5.16 -38.14
N GLU A 11 -0.71 -5.01 -38.49
CA GLU A 11 0.13 -6.07 -39.08
C GLU A 11 0.87 -6.90 -38.02
N SER A 12 1.11 -6.34 -36.82
CA SER A 12 1.76 -7.04 -35.70
C SER A 12 1.28 -6.53 -34.33
N ALA A 13 1.21 -7.42 -33.34
CA ALA A 13 0.76 -7.09 -31.99
C ALA A 13 1.85 -7.42 -30.95
N ARG A 14 1.95 -6.59 -29.91
CA ARG A 14 2.77 -6.86 -28.72
C ARG A 14 1.87 -7.25 -27.56
N ILE A 15 2.13 -8.40 -26.95
CA ILE A 15 1.35 -8.92 -25.83
C ILE A 15 2.17 -8.71 -24.55
N MET A 16 1.58 -8.04 -23.56
CA MET A 16 2.13 -7.97 -22.21
C MET A 16 1.37 -8.95 -21.32
N VAL A 17 2.08 -9.97 -20.83
CA VAL A 17 1.52 -10.96 -19.89
C VAL A 17 2.03 -10.61 -18.50
N THR A 18 1.11 -10.34 -17.58
CA THR A 18 1.43 -10.22 -16.16
C THR A 18 1.00 -11.50 -15.47
N ILE A 19 1.98 -12.25 -14.95
CA ILE A 19 1.72 -13.42 -14.12
C ILE A 19 1.69 -12.92 -12.68
N MET A 20 0.52 -12.99 -12.04
CA MET A 20 0.39 -12.71 -10.62
C MET A 20 0.61 -14.00 -9.84
N GLU A 21 1.67 -14.07 -9.06
CA GLU A 21 1.87 -15.15 -8.12
C GLU A 21 0.94 -14.96 -6.91
N GLU A 22 0.20 -16.01 -6.57
CA GLU A 22 -0.58 -16.05 -5.33
C GLU A 22 0.37 -16.24 -4.14
N PHE A 23 0.83 -15.12 -3.56
CA PHE A 23 1.56 -15.17 -2.31
C PHE A 23 0.61 -15.49 -1.17
N LYS A 24 0.73 -16.70 -0.60
CA LYS A 24 0.12 -16.97 0.71
C LYS A 24 0.65 -15.93 1.69
N PRO A 25 -0.22 -15.25 2.46
CA PRO A 25 0.23 -14.28 3.44
C PRO A 25 1.18 -15.00 4.40
N ARG A 26 2.46 -14.61 4.36
CA ARG A 26 3.46 -15.15 5.28
C ARG A 26 2.98 -14.86 6.69
N THR A 27 2.92 -15.89 7.53
CA THR A 27 2.56 -15.73 8.94
C THR A 27 3.47 -14.66 9.53
N LYS A 28 2.90 -13.49 9.84
CA LYS A 28 3.64 -12.40 10.46
C LYS A 28 4.12 -12.91 11.83
N ARG A 29 5.38 -12.64 12.18
CA ARG A 29 5.89 -12.96 13.52
C ARG A 29 5.04 -12.21 14.54
N GLN A 30 4.46 -12.94 15.48
CA GLN A 30 3.72 -12.33 16.57
C GLN A 30 4.68 -11.96 17.70
N PRO A 31 4.49 -10.80 18.35
CA PRO A 31 5.24 -10.48 19.55
C PRO A 31 4.89 -11.49 20.67
N PRO A 32 5.84 -11.78 21.59
CA PRO A 32 5.53 -12.48 22.83
C PRO A 32 4.36 -11.84 23.57
N VAL A 33 3.53 -12.66 24.25
CA VAL A 33 2.35 -12.21 25.00
C VAL A 33 2.70 -11.13 26.03
N SER A 34 3.91 -11.19 26.59
CA SER A 34 4.39 -10.20 27.57
C SER A 34 4.48 -8.78 27.02
N ILE A 35 4.68 -8.60 25.71
CA ILE A 35 4.88 -7.30 25.03
C ILE A 35 3.78 -6.96 24.01
N ALA A 36 2.86 -7.89 23.73
CA ALA A 36 1.73 -7.66 22.83
C ALA A 36 0.88 -6.48 23.34
N GLY A 37 0.63 -5.49 22.47
CA GLY A 37 -0.13 -4.29 22.80
C GLY A 37 0.58 -3.29 23.74
N LYS A 38 1.82 -3.58 24.15
CA LYS A 38 2.62 -2.69 25.02
C LYS A 38 3.74 -1.95 24.28
N ALA A 39 4.04 -2.36 23.05
CA ALA A 39 5.02 -1.69 22.22
C ALA A 39 4.50 -0.27 21.87
N LYS A 40 5.36 0.72 22.05
CA LYS A 40 5.16 2.10 21.59
C LYS A 40 6.18 2.38 20.49
N THR A 41 5.75 3.00 19.40
CA THR A 41 6.68 3.51 18.40
C THR A 41 7.31 4.80 18.91
N LEU A 42 8.47 5.20 18.36
CA LEU A 42 9.09 6.47 18.72
C LEU A 42 8.09 7.63 18.48
N GLY A 43 7.31 7.59 17.40
CA GLY A 43 6.25 8.56 17.12
C GLY A 43 5.12 8.60 18.16
N ASP A 44 4.84 7.49 18.85
CA ASP A 44 3.86 7.47 19.96
C ASP A 44 4.42 8.08 21.26
N ILE A 45 5.75 8.23 21.35
CA ILE A 45 6.45 8.73 22.54
C ILE A 45 6.70 10.24 22.44
N ILE A 46 6.88 10.75 21.23
CA ILE A 46 7.05 12.18 20.95
C ILE A 46 5.73 12.75 20.47
N SER A 47 5.17 13.72 21.21
CA SER A 47 4.12 14.59 20.67
C SER A 47 4.65 15.27 19.41
N PRO A 48 3.81 15.50 18.38
CA PRO A 48 4.24 16.25 17.21
C PRO A 48 4.88 17.56 17.67
N ILE A 49 6.08 17.84 17.14
CA ILE A 49 6.79 19.08 17.46
C ILE A 49 6.05 20.32 16.95
N THR A 50 5.14 20.11 15.99
CA THR A 50 4.32 21.10 15.32
C THR A 50 3.00 21.27 16.07
N ALA A 51 2.59 22.52 16.29
CA ALA A 51 1.40 22.85 17.07
C ALA A 51 0.11 22.49 16.30
N GLU A 52 -1.02 22.32 16.99
CA GLU A 52 -2.28 21.86 16.40
C GLU A 52 -2.82 22.86 15.36
N GLU A 53 -2.52 24.14 15.54
CA GLU A 53 -2.93 25.25 14.67
C GLU A 53 -2.30 25.13 13.27
N ASP A 54 -1.10 24.55 13.16
CA ASP A 54 -0.42 24.35 11.88
C ASP A 54 -1.03 23.20 11.06
N TRP A 55 -1.88 22.35 11.67
CA TRP A 55 -2.59 21.26 11.01
C TRP A 55 -3.98 21.68 10.48
N GLU A 56 -4.45 22.89 10.79
CA GLU A 56 -5.74 23.39 10.30
C GLU A 56 -5.76 23.61 8.77
N CYS A 57 -4.61 23.68 8.10
CA CYS A 57 -4.55 23.82 6.64
C CYS A 57 -4.96 22.56 5.85
N LEU A 58 -5.22 21.43 6.53
CA LEU A 58 -5.60 20.15 5.92
C LEU A 58 -7.06 19.73 6.21
N LYS A 59 -7.86 20.57 6.87
CA LYS A 59 -9.32 20.40 7.00
C LYS A 59 -10.06 21.12 5.88
#